data_AF-A0A937WUG2-F1
#
_entry.id   AF-A0A937WUG2-F1
#
_cell.length_a   1.000
_cell.length_b   1.000
_cell.length_c   1.000
_cell.angle_alpha   90.00
_cell.angle_beta   90.00
_cell.angle_gamma   90.00
#
_symmetry.space_group_name_H-M   'P 1'
#
loop_
_entity.id
_entity.type
_entity.pdbx_description
1 polymer ?
#
loop_
_entity_poly.entity_id
_entity_poly.type
_entity_poly.pdbx_seq_one_letter_code
_entity_poly.pdbx_strand_id
1 'polypeptide(L)'
;MIVQNPFVKHLAIDLVRYEHSDFAKGSARQFESQVLEYIGLKDHIKGGFKPLNETYTPSDVLNIAKVDKTREAEFKHTKDFFSRWGRVLAALEQAQYLLHNKGSRGLGELRESIERHVGAYIGRLRTEMHQPPKRVNARDKPLPPLTSQQMEQRVRHMEQTIERLQSVLDHRPSLQEQFNILRSIKGEFDDELMQLMFFLGFRYNRGYVSEPLPSYSLENPTLDEITWVMNFVDHIVGQETLSKYFTDKKAAKSFRDLIDLSALEQGVARMQNALGTAGAMHMQFLPNRGLLAEFSGQIADACWATTHGIGLLEKFPHITTLLMVQNPETVHERLAGAALLIETVSANDEPLLVIRGLNPIQNVINQLDVKDFYQHTITYLKTIAQKQGRKLAIVIDDHSGGAATNRPVLFTYLDQLKSSLQKVRLKSAQDTTFNDYSIVNDCYLVA
;
A
#
# COMPACT_ATOMS: atom_id res chain seq x y z
N MET A 1 22.20 21.62 -19.65
CA MET A 1 21.14 22.57 -19.27
C MET A 1 20.51 22.25 -17.92
N ILE A 2 19.82 21.10 -17.74
CA ILE A 2 19.08 20.77 -16.49
C ILE A 2 19.92 20.94 -15.22
N VAL A 3 21.11 20.35 -15.17
CA VAL A 3 21.99 20.41 -13.98
C VAL A 3 22.77 21.73 -13.85
N GLN A 4 22.97 22.45 -14.96
CA GLN A 4 23.83 23.63 -15.02
C GLN A 4 23.11 24.93 -14.63
N ASN A 5 21.78 24.98 -14.77
CA ASN A 5 20.98 26.14 -14.42
C ASN A 5 20.16 25.83 -13.14
N PRO A 6 20.41 26.54 -12.01
CA PRO A 6 19.71 26.28 -10.76
C PRO A 6 18.18 26.37 -10.85
N PHE A 7 17.66 27.31 -11.63
CA PHE A 7 16.22 27.47 -11.82
C PHE A 7 15.62 26.27 -12.57
N VAL A 8 16.25 25.86 -13.67
CA VAL A 8 15.80 24.68 -14.44
C VAL A 8 15.92 23.40 -13.61
N LYS A 9 16.95 23.30 -12.77
CA LYS A 9 17.13 22.17 -11.84
C LYS A 9 15.99 22.10 -10.83
N HIS A 10 15.64 23.21 -10.17
CA HIS A 10 14.53 23.25 -9.23
C HIS A 10 13.20 22.91 -9.91
N LEU A 11 12.93 23.48 -11.08
CA LEU A 11 11.73 23.15 -11.85
C LEU A 11 11.66 21.65 -12.18
N ALA A 12 12.78 21.03 -12.55
CA ALA A 12 12.82 19.60 -12.87
C ALA A 12 12.62 18.72 -11.63
N ILE A 13 13.20 19.11 -10.48
CA ILE A 13 13.01 18.45 -9.18
C ILE A 13 11.52 18.46 -8.80
N ASP A 14 10.88 19.62 -8.92
CA ASP A 14 9.46 19.79 -8.59
C ASP A 14 8.57 19.01 -9.56
N LEU A 15 8.87 19.07 -10.86
CA LEU A 15 8.14 18.37 -11.92
C LEU A 15 8.07 16.87 -11.66
N VAL A 16 9.20 16.25 -11.28
CA VAL A 16 9.26 14.81 -11.00
C VAL A 16 8.98 14.47 -9.53
N ARG A 17 8.63 15.47 -8.72
CA ARG A 17 8.33 15.33 -7.28
C ARG A 17 9.47 14.70 -6.49
N TYR A 18 10.73 14.95 -6.85
CA TYR A 18 11.89 14.21 -6.33
C TYR A 18 12.08 14.35 -4.81
N GLU A 19 11.86 15.55 -4.26
CA GLU A 19 11.99 15.80 -2.81
C GLU A 19 10.68 15.53 -2.05
N HIS A 20 9.57 15.41 -2.77
CA HIS A 20 8.23 15.25 -2.20
C HIS A 20 7.70 13.82 -2.28
N SER A 21 8.37 12.93 -3.02
CA SER A 21 7.83 11.61 -3.29
C SER A 21 7.72 10.76 -2.03
N ASP A 22 6.54 10.25 -1.71
CA ASP A 22 6.35 9.49 -0.47
C ASP A 22 7.09 8.13 -0.44
N PHE A 23 7.53 7.66 -1.61
CA PHE A 23 8.21 6.38 -1.78
C PHE A 23 9.73 6.51 -1.94
N ALA A 24 10.24 7.62 -2.49
CA ALA A 24 11.67 7.77 -2.71
C ALA A 24 12.12 9.24 -2.65
N LYS A 25 12.02 9.86 -1.47
CA LYS A 25 12.55 11.22 -1.22
C LYS A 25 14.06 11.22 -1.41
N GLY A 26 14.52 12.00 -2.36
CA GLY A 26 15.93 12.32 -2.52
C GLY A 26 16.22 13.78 -2.22
N SER A 27 17.49 14.16 -2.28
CA SER A 27 17.95 15.55 -2.19
C SER A 27 18.27 16.10 -3.59
N ALA A 28 18.23 17.42 -3.75
CA ALA A 28 18.69 18.09 -4.98
C ALA A 28 20.08 17.63 -5.49
N ARG A 29 21.01 17.26 -4.58
CA ARG A 29 22.32 16.71 -4.95
C ARG A 29 22.22 15.31 -5.55
N GLN A 30 21.37 14.45 -4.99
CA GLN A 30 21.13 13.11 -5.54
C GLN A 30 20.45 13.19 -6.90
N PHE A 31 19.47 14.10 -7.06
CA PHE A 31 18.85 14.36 -8.35
C PHE A 31 19.89 14.74 -9.41
N GLU A 32 20.77 15.67 -9.10
CA GLU A 32 21.84 16.10 -10.00
C GLU A 32 22.77 14.95 -10.39
N SER A 33 23.21 14.15 -9.41
CA SER A 33 24.02 12.95 -9.66
C SER A 33 23.30 11.98 -10.60
N GLN A 34 22.02 11.75 -10.40
CA GLN A 34 21.21 10.85 -11.21
C GLN A 34 21.01 11.35 -12.65
N VAL A 35 20.78 12.65 -12.84
CA VAL A 35 20.71 13.23 -14.19
C VAL A 35 22.05 13.09 -14.92
N LEU A 36 23.17 13.31 -14.23
CA LEU A 36 24.50 13.12 -14.80
C LEU A 36 24.78 11.66 -15.15
N GLU A 37 24.39 10.73 -14.28
CA GLU A 37 24.48 9.29 -14.52
C GLU A 37 23.68 8.88 -15.76
N TYR A 38 22.44 9.37 -15.93
CA TYR A 38 21.63 9.09 -17.10
C TYR A 38 22.28 9.58 -18.40
N ILE A 39 22.89 10.78 -18.36
CA ILE A 39 23.63 11.31 -19.51
C ILE A 39 24.82 10.40 -19.84
N GLY A 40 25.59 9.99 -18.83
CA GLY A 40 26.69 9.05 -18.99
C GLY A 40 26.25 7.71 -19.59
N LEU A 41 25.17 7.10 -19.08
CA LEU A 41 24.63 5.84 -19.62
C LEU A 41 24.21 5.99 -21.09
N LYS A 42 23.52 7.08 -21.42
CA LYS A 42 23.09 7.36 -22.79
C LYS A 42 24.27 7.44 -23.77
N ASP A 43 25.39 8.00 -23.33
CA ASP A 43 26.60 8.16 -24.14
C ASP A 43 27.43 6.87 -24.23
N HIS A 44 27.39 6.02 -23.20
CA HIS A 44 28.15 4.76 -23.14
C HIS A 44 27.48 3.59 -23.86
N ILE A 45 26.14 3.53 -23.92
CA ILE A 45 25.43 2.45 -24.60
C ILE A 45 25.60 2.62 -26.12
N LYS A 46 26.26 1.66 -26.77
CA LYS A 46 26.48 1.66 -28.23
C LYS A 46 25.13 1.62 -28.96
N GLY A 47 24.76 2.73 -29.59
CA GLY A 47 23.45 2.91 -30.25
C GLY A 47 22.39 3.58 -29.37
N GLY A 48 22.72 3.95 -28.13
CA GLY A 48 21.84 4.61 -27.16
C GLY A 48 20.74 3.69 -26.62
N PHE A 49 19.88 4.24 -25.77
CA PHE A 49 18.65 3.55 -25.36
C PHE A 49 17.76 3.26 -26.55
N LYS A 50 17.09 2.09 -26.55
CA LYS A 50 16.07 1.76 -27.55
C LYS A 50 15.05 2.91 -27.64
N PRO A 51 14.81 3.49 -28.83
CA PRO A 51 13.88 4.60 -28.99
C PRO A 51 12.45 4.15 -28.68
N LEU A 52 11.58 5.14 -28.43
CA LEU A 52 10.15 4.90 -28.34
C LEU A 52 9.62 4.39 -29.68
N ASN A 53 8.94 3.25 -29.66
CA ASN A 53 8.30 2.69 -30.85
C ASN A 53 7.22 3.67 -31.35
N GLU A 54 7.19 3.93 -32.66
CA GLU A 54 6.30 4.92 -33.31
C GLU A 54 4.81 4.68 -33.06
N THR A 55 4.41 3.47 -32.71
CA THR A 55 3.03 3.15 -32.32
C THR A 55 2.62 3.76 -30.98
N TYR A 56 3.57 4.13 -30.11
CA TYR A 56 3.31 4.85 -28.87
C TYR A 56 3.15 6.35 -29.16
N THR A 57 1.93 6.74 -29.49
CA THR A 57 1.55 8.14 -29.66
C THR A 57 0.83 8.63 -28.41
N PRO A 58 0.99 9.91 -27.99
CA PRO A 58 0.12 10.53 -26.98
C PRO A 58 -1.36 10.24 -27.19
N SER A 59 -2.13 10.11 -26.10
CA SER A 59 -3.59 10.14 -26.21
C SER A 59 -4.06 11.55 -26.59
N ASP A 60 -5.32 11.65 -27.04
CA ASP A 60 -6.04 12.91 -26.99
C ASP A 60 -6.16 13.39 -25.52
N VAL A 61 -6.53 14.67 -25.33
CA VAL A 61 -6.92 15.15 -24.01
C VAL A 61 -8.29 14.57 -23.66
N LEU A 62 -8.31 13.73 -22.63
CA LEU A 62 -9.48 12.99 -22.15
C LEU A 62 -10.19 13.76 -21.04
N ASN A 63 -11.50 13.62 -20.97
CA ASN A 63 -12.34 14.16 -19.89
C ASN A 63 -12.70 13.02 -18.95
N ILE A 64 -11.95 12.88 -17.87
CA ILE A 64 -12.20 11.81 -16.90
C ILE A 64 -13.15 12.34 -15.83
N ALA A 65 -14.29 11.67 -15.64
CA ALA A 65 -15.29 12.09 -14.67
C ALA A 65 -14.70 12.22 -13.27
N LYS A 66 -15.15 13.23 -12.52
CA LYS A 66 -14.78 13.43 -11.13
C LYS A 66 -15.87 12.93 -10.19
N VAL A 67 -15.51 12.37 -9.04
CA VAL A 67 -16.48 12.06 -7.98
C VAL A 67 -17.05 13.34 -7.36
N ASP A 68 -18.34 13.32 -7.01
CA ASP A 68 -18.96 14.43 -6.29
C ASP A 68 -18.62 14.40 -4.80
N LYS A 69 -17.52 15.08 -4.44
CA LYS A 69 -17.05 15.18 -3.06
C LYS A 69 -18.02 15.90 -2.11
N THR A 70 -18.99 16.66 -2.63
CA THR A 70 -19.98 17.33 -1.76
C THR A 70 -20.91 16.33 -1.07
N ARG A 71 -21.03 15.12 -1.63
CA ARG A 71 -21.88 14.05 -1.12
C ARG A 71 -21.18 13.15 -0.09
N GLU A 72 -19.90 13.39 0.21
CA GLU A 72 -19.16 12.61 1.22
C GLU A 72 -19.81 12.72 2.62
N ALA A 73 -20.25 13.92 2.99
CA ALA A 73 -20.88 14.18 4.29
C ALA A 73 -22.25 13.46 4.48
N GLU A 74 -22.89 13.04 3.39
CA GLU A 74 -24.17 12.33 3.42
C GLU A 74 -23.99 10.81 3.42
N PHE A 75 -22.79 10.33 3.10
CA PHE A 75 -22.52 8.91 2.95
C PHE A 75 -22.48 8.21 4.31
N LYS A 76 -23.20 7.08 4.42
CA LYS A 76 -23.27 6.29 5.66
C LYS A 76 -22.45 5.01 5.56
N HIS A 77 -21.43 4.90 6.40
CA HIS A 77 -20.65 3.69 6.54
C HIS A 77 -21.38 2.60 7.36
N THR A 78 -20.96 1.35 7.19
CA THR A 78 -21.46 0.21 7.95
C THR A 78 -20.90 0.18 9.37
N LYS A 79 -21.54 -0.58 10.27
CA LYS A 79 -21.05 -0.77 11.64
C LYS A 79 -19.64 -1.37 11.68
N ASP A 80 -19.37 -2.36 10.82
CA ASP A 80 -18.07 -3.02 10.75
C ASP A 80 -16.96 -2.03 10.31
N PHE A 81 -17.29 -1.12 9.39
CA PHE A 81 -16.39 -0.04 9.01
C PHE A 81 -16.06 0.83 10.23
N PHE A 82 -17.05 1.34 10.95
CA PHE A 82 -16.80 2.22 12.10
C PHE A 82 -16.05 1.52 13.23
N SER A 83 -16.37 0.25 13.49
CA SER A 83 -15.64 -0.55 14.47
C SER A 83 -14.17 -0.69 14.09
N ARG A 84 -13.85 -0.91 12.81
CA ARG A 84 -12.47 -1.03 12.36
C ARG A 84 -11.76 0.32 12.29
N TRP A 85 -12.42 1.32 11.72
CA TRP A 85 -11.94 2.70 11.60
C TRP A 85 -11.54 3.28 12.96
N GLY A 86 -12.45 3.27 13.93
CA GLY A 86 -12.18 3.83 15.25
C GLY A 86 -11.03 3.12 15.96
N ARG A 87 -10.94 1.79 15.80
CA ARG A 87 -9.85 1.00 16.39
C ARG A 87 -8.49 1.31 15.77
N VAL A 88 -8.41 1.37 14.44
CA VAL A 88 -7.18 1.71 13.72
C VAL A 88 -6.76 3.15 14.02
N LEU A 89 -7.72 4.09 13.99
CA LEU A 89 -7.45 5.49 14.24
C LEU A 89 -6.95 5.74 15.67
N ALA A 90 -7.61 5.16 16.69
CA ALA A 90 -7.15 5.28 18.08
C ALA A 90 -5.71 4.75 18.27
N ALA A 91 -5.37 3.64 17.61
CA ALA A 91 -4.02 3.10 17.66
C ALA A 91 -3.00 4.01 16.95
N LEU A 92 -3.37 4.62 15.82
CA LEU A 92 -2.52 5.56 15.07
C LEU A 92 -2.28 6.85 15.86
N GLU A 93 -3.33 7.45 16.40
CA GLU A 93 -3.28 8.67 17.21
C GLU A 93 -2.39 8.47 18.43
N GLN A 94 -2.57 7.35 19.15
CA GLN A 94 -1.75 7.03 20.31
C GLN A 94 -0.28 6.82 19.94
N ALA A 95 -0.01 6.09 18.85
CA ALA A 95 1.35 5.85 18.37
C ALA A 95 2.05 7.16 17.98
N GLN A 96 1.36 8.04 17.25
CA GLN A 96 1.91 9.33 16.85
C GLN A 96 2.10 10.26 18.05
N TYR A 97 1.13 10.31 18.97
CA TYR A 97 1.22 11.07 20.22
C TYR A 97 2.46 10.69 21.02
N LEU A 98 2.70 9.38 21.20
CA LEU A 98 3.88 8.89 21.91
C LEU A 98 5.17 9.26 21.19
N LEU A 99 5.21 9.16 19.87
CA LEU A 99 6.43 9.52 19.13
C LEU A 99 6.70 11.02 19.18
N HIS A 100 5.67 11.86 19.01
CA HIS A 100 5.80 13.31 19.03
C HIS A 100 6.18 13.84 20.41
N ASN A 101 5.48 13.39 21.46
CA ASN A 101 5.63 13.95 22.81
C ASN A 101 6.71 13.26 23.63
N LYS A 102 7.03 12.00 23.34
CA LYS A 102 8.00 11.20 24.12
C LYS A 102 9.21 10.76 23.32
N GLY A 103 9.21 10.91 22.00
CA GLY A 103 10.33 10.53 21.14
C GLY A 103 10.75 9.09 21.35
N SER A 104 12.03 8.87 21.63
CA SER A 104 12.58 7.53 21.89
C SER A 104 12.02 6.87 23.15
N ARG A 105 11.51 7.63 24.12
CA ARG A 105 10.90 7.11 25.36
C ARG A 105 9.50 6.53 25.14
N GLY A 106 8.81 6.92 24.07
CA GLY A 106 7.47 6.41 23.75
C GLY A 106 7.42 4.89 23.57
N LEU A 107 8.51 4.29 23.07
CA LEU A 107 8.63 2.83 22.99
C LEU A 107 8.69 2.18 24.37
N GLY A 108 9.34 2.84 25.33
CA GLY A 108 9.36 2.40 26.73
C GLY A 108 7.98 2.45 27.35
N GLU A 109 7.23 3.53 27.14
CA GLU A 109 5.85 3.67 27.66
C GLU A 109 4.90 2.60 27.08
N LEU A 110 4.99 2.30 25.77
CA LEU A 110 4.21 1.20 25.16
C LEU A 110 4.57 -0.15 25.75
N ARG A 111 5.87 -0.39 25.92
CA ARG A 111 6.37 -1.62 26.52
C ARG A 111 5.86 -1.78 27.95
N GLU A 112 5.95 -0.75 28.77
CA GLU A 112 5.43 -0.76 30.15
C GLU A 112 3.91 -0.95 30.16
N SER A 113 3.18 -0.42 29.18
CA SER A 113 1.75 -0.66 29.02
C SER A 113 1.45 -2.14 28.76
N ILE A 114 2.17 -2.76 27.81
CA ILE A 114 2.07 -4.18 27.50
C ILE A 114 2.43 -5.03 28.73
N GLU A 115 3.54 -4.73 29.40
CA GLU A 115 4.01 -5.47 30.59
C GLU A 115 2.99 -5.40 31.73
N ARG A 116 2.39 -4.22 31.98
CA ARG A 116 1.30 -4.06 32.95
C ARG A 116 0.06 -4.87 32.57
N HIS A 117 -0.34 -4.83 31.29
CA HIS A 117 -1.51 -5.58 30.83
C HIS A 117 -1.27 -7.10 30.94
N VAL A 118 -0.08 -7.58 30.57
CA VAL A 118 0.34 -8.97 30.76
C VAL A 118 0.27 -9.37 32.23
N GLY A 119 0.83 -8.56 33.14
CA GLY A 119 0.76 -8.82 34.59
C GLY A 119 -0.68 -8.90 35.11
N ALA A 120 -1.56 -7.99 34.66
CA ALA A 120 -2.97 -8.00 35.01
C ALA A 120 -3.70 -9.25 34.49
N TYR A 121 -3.42 -9.66 33.25
CA TYR A 121 -4.00 -10.86 32.65
C TYR A 121 -3.54 -12.14 33.38
N ILE A 122 -2.25 -12.24 33.71
CA ILE A 122 -1.73 -13.34 34.55
C ILE A 122 -2.46 -13.38 35.90
N GLY A 123 -2.68 -12.22 36.54
CA GLY A 123 -3.44 -12.13 37.78
C GLY A 123 -4.89 -12.65 37.64
N ARG A 124 -5.56 -12.33 36.53
CA ARG A 124 -6.89 -12.87 36.21
C ARG A 124 -6.86 -14.38 36.03
N LEU A 125 -5.93 -14.92 35.25
CA LEU A 125 -5.79 -16.38 35.07
C LEU A 125 -5.56 -17.11 36.39
N ARG A 126 -4.67 -16.60 37.25
CA ARG A 126 -4.42 -17.19 38.58
C ARG A 126 -5.69 -17.19 39.45
N THR A 127 -6.49 -16.14 39.37
CA THR A 127 -7.77 -16.07 40.10
C THR A 127 -8.77 -17.09 39.53
N GLU A 128 -8.86 -17.19 38.21
CA GLU A 128 -9.77 -18.10 37.51
C GLU A 128 -9.40 -19.58 37.64
N MET A 129 -8.12 -19.90 37.91
CA MET A 129 -7.65 -21.25 38.21
C MET A 129 -8.31 -21.82 39.45
N HIS A 130 -8.60 -20.98 40.45
CA HIS A 130 -9.20 -21.39 41.72
C HIS A 130 -10.73 -21.27 41.75
N GLN A 131 -11.35 -20.83 40.66
CA GLN A 131 -12.80 -20.68 40.55
C GLN A 131 -13.41 -21.73 39.62
N PRO A 132 -14.57 -22.31 39.98
CA PRO A 132 -15.32 -23.16 39.05
C PRO A 132 -15.78 -22.31 37.86
N PRO A 133 -15.55 -22.75 36.61
CA PRO A 133 -15.91 -21.95 35.44
C PRO A 133 -17.42 -21.77 35.36
N LYS A 134 -17.86 -20.53 35.14
CA LYS A 134 -19.26 -20.25 34.80
C LYS A 134 -19.51 -20.77 33.40
N ARG A 135 -20.31 -21.83 33.29
CA ARG A 135 -20.67 -22.43 32.00
C ARG A 135 -22.16 -22.29 31.77
N VAL A 136 -22.52 -21.48 30.79
CA VAL A 136 -23.89 -21.35 30.30
C VAL A 136 -23.93 -21.63 28.79
N ASN A 137 -25.04 -22.11 28.27
CA ASN A 137 -25.23 -22.27 26.83
C ASN A 137 -25.65 -20.94 26.16
N ALA A 138 -25.84 -20.94 24.84
CA ALA A 138 -26.27 -19.75 24.07
C ALA A 138 -27.65 -19.18 24.46
N ARG A 139 -28.37 -19.79 25.41
CA ARG A 139 -29.63 -19.32 25.99
C ARG A 139 -29.50 -19.08 27.51
N ASP A 140 -28.29 -18.84 27.99
CA ASP A 140 -27.93 -18.60 29.39
C ASP A 140 -28.32 -19.74 30.37
N LYS A 141 -28.53 -20.96 29.88
CA LYS A 141 -28.83 -22.11 30.76
C LYS A 141 -27.54 -22.72 31.30
N PRO A 142 -27.46 -23.06 32.60
CA PRO A 142 -26.30 -23.72 33.20
C PRO A 142 -25.95 -25.02 32.47
N LEU A 143 -24.68 -25.19 32.15
CA LEU A 143 -24.12 -26.44 31.63
C LEU A 143 -23.65 -27.32 32.79
N PRO A 144 -23.53 -28.65 32.58
CA PRO A 144 -22.96 -29.55 33.59
C PRO A 144 -21.56 -29.11 34.05
N PRO A 145 -21.22 -29.35 35.33
CA PRO A 145 -19.87 -29.10 35.82
C PRO A 145 -18.84 -29.89 35.01
N LEU A 146 -17.63 -29.33 34.89
CA LEU A 146 -16.53 -30.03 34.23
C LEU A 146 -16.14 -31.28 35.02
N THR A 147 -15.71 -32.33 34.31
CA THR A 147 -15.09 -33.48 34.96
C THR A 147 -13.74 -33.08 35.57
N SER A 148 -13.24 -33.83 36.55
CA SER A 148 -11.92 -33.57 37.15
C SER A 148 -10.81 -33.51 36.10
N GLN A 149 -10.85 -34.41 35.10
CA GLN A 149 -9.90 -34.42 33.99
C GLN A 149 -9.97 -33.15 33.13
N GLN A 150 -11.18 -32.62 32.87
CA GLN A 150 -11.37 -31.36 32.15
C GLN A 150 -10.90 -30.16 32.96
N MET A 151 -11.12 -30.16 34.27
CA MET A 151 -10.60 -29.13 35.18
C MET A 151 -9.08 -29.12 35.20
N GLU A 152 -8.44 -30.28 35.32
CA GLU A 152 -6.98 -30.40 35.26
C GLU A 152 -6.41 -29.93 33.91
N GLN A 153 -7.03 -30.30 32.79
CA GLN A 153 -6.62 -29.83 31.47
C GLN A 153 -6.73 -28.31 31.34
N ARG A 154 -7.81 -27.72 31.85
CA ARG A 154 -8.01 -26.27 31.88
C ARG A 154 -6.93 -25.58 32.72
N VAL A 155 -6.63 -26.10 33.90
CA VAL A 155 -5.57 -25.57 34.79
C VAL A 155 -4.20 -25.65 34.13
N ARG A 156 -3.83 -26.82 33.59
CA ARG A 156 -2.57 -26.99 32.85
C ARG A 156 -2.43 -26.01 31.68
N HIS A 157 -3.51 -25.77 30.95
CA HIS A 157 -3.50 -24.78 29.85
C HIS A 157 -3.29 -23.35 30.36
N MET A 158 -3.90 -22.97 31.48
CA MET A 158 -3.68 -21.66 32.10
C MET A 158 -2.25 -21.50 32.62
N GLU A 159 -1.68 -22.52 33.26
CA GLU A 159 -0.28 -22.53 33.71
C GLU A 159 0.70 -22.34 32.54
N GLN A 160 0.52 -23.09 31.46
CA GLN A 160 1.33 -22.93 30.23
C GLN A 160 1.18 -21.53 29.62
N THR A 161 -0.02 -20.95 29.69
CA THR A 161 -0.26 -19.59 29.20
C THR A 161 0.44 -18.55 30.08
N ILE A 162 0.40 -18.72 31.40
CA ILE A 162 1.10 -17.86 32.36
C ILE A 162 2.61 -17.92 32.11
N GLU A 163 3.19 -19.11 31.99
CA GLU A 163 4.63 -19.29 31.76
C GLU A 163 5.08 -18.58 30.47
N ARG A 164 4.32 -18.76 29.37
CA ARG A 164 4.59 -18.08 28.10
C ARG A 164 4.48 -16.56 28.23
N LEU A 165 3.54 -16.05 29.00
CA LEU A 165 3.39 -14.61 29.24
C LEU A 165 4.49 -14.04 30.14
N GLN A 166 4.95 -14.81 31.14
CA GLN A 166 6.05 -14.42 32.00
C GLN A 166 7.36 -14.25 31.20
N SER A 167 7.59 -15.06 30.17
CA SER A 167 8.78 -14.90 29.32
C SER A 167 8.84 -13.54 28.62
N VAL A 168 7.70 -12.92 28.30
CA VAL A 168 7.63 -11.55 27.76
C VAL A 168 8.19 -10.52 28.75
N LEU A 169 7.93 -10.72 30.05
CA LEU A 169 8.41 -9.84 31.12
C LEU A 169 9.89 -10.08 31.42
N ASP A 170 10.29 -11.35 31.54
CA ASP A 170 11.56 -11.74 32.14
C ASP A 170 12.72 -11.76 31.15
N HIS A 171 12.49 -12.23 29.91
CA HIS A 171 13.58 -12.60 28.98
C HIS A 171 13.72 -11.66 27.76
N ARG A 172 12.82 -10.67 27.62
CA ARG A 172 12.80 -9.71 26.50
C ARG A 172 12.97 -10.39 25.12
N PRO A 173 11.99 -11.24 24.72
CA PRO A 173 12.07 -11.99 23.47
C PRO A 173 12.18 -11.08 22.24
N SER A 174 12.51 -11.68 21.09
CA SER A 174 12.49 -10.97 19.81
C SER A 174 11.10 -10.40 19.50
N LEU A 175 11.00 -9.40 18.62
CA LEU A 175 9.72 -8.78 18.25
C LEU A 175 8.70 -9.82 17.75
N GLN A 176 9.12 -10.72 16.86
CA GLN A 176 8.27 -11.78 16.32
C GLN A 176 7.80 -12.76 17.42
N GLU A 177 8.69 -13.12 18.34
CA GLU A 177 8.35 -14.02 19.44
C GLU A 177 7.40 -13.36 20.45
N GLN A 178 7.67 -12.12 20.84
CA GLN A 178 6.77 -11.34 21.69
C GLN A 178 5.39 -11.21 21.03
N PHE A 179 5.35 -10.86 19.74
CA PHE A 179 4.12 -10.78 18.96
C PHE A 179 3.37 -12.12 18.97
N ASN A 180 4.06 -13.23 18.69
CA ASN A 180 3.46 -14.56 18.64
C ASN A 180 2.89 -15.01 20.00
N ILE A 181 3.58 -14.67 21.10
CA ILE A 181 3.08 -14.96 22.45
C ILE A 181 1.80 -14.17 22.71
N LEU A 182 1.84 -12.84 22.56
CA LEU A 182 0.71 -11.96 22.87
C LEU A 182 -0.49 -12.25 21.95
N ARG A 183 -0.25 -12.40 20.65
CA ARG A 183 -1.28 -12.67 19.65
C ARG A 183 -1.91 -14.06 19.78
N SER A 184 -1.26 -14.99 20.50
CA SER A 184 -1.86 -16.29 20.79
C SER A 184 -3.07 -16.20 21.73
N ILE A 185 -3.23 -15.07 22.43
CA ILE A 185 -4.39 -14.76 23.26
C ILE A 185 -5.28 -13.81 22.46
N LYS A 186 -6.21 -14.41 21.72
CA LYS A 186 -7.00 -13.72 20.70
C LYS A 186 -7.76 -12.52 21.26
N GLY A 187 -7.49 -11.33 20.73
CA GLY A 187 -8.22 -10.10 21.04
C GLY A 187 -7.75 -9.35 22.28
N GLU A 188 -6.94 -9.98 23.14
CA GLU A 188 -6.57 -9.40 24.44
C GLU A 188 -5.54 -8.28 24.33
N PHE A 189 -4.52 -8.46 23.49
CA PHE A 189 -3.39 -7.52 23.37
C PHE A 189 -3.33 -6.85 21.99
N ASP A 190 -4.37 -7.02 21.20
CA ASP A 190 -4.35 -6.61 19.80
C ASP A 190 -4.19 -5.08 19.64
N ASP A 191 -4.75 -4.29 20.55
CA ASP A 191 -4.68 -2.83 20.48
C ASP A 191 -3.27 -2.31 20.77
N GLU A 192 -2.62 -2.81 21.82
CA GLU A 192 -1.24 -2.47 22.13
C GLU A 192 -0.27 -2.98 21.07
N LEU A 193 -0.54 -4.16 20.50
CA LEU A 193 0.23 -4.66 19.38
C LEU A 193 0.11 -3.74 18.17
N MET A 194 -1.10 -3.31 17.79
CA MET A 194 -1.27 -2.34 16.69
C MET A 194 -0.57 -1.02 16.98
N GLN A 195 -0.72 -0.46 18.19
CA GLN A 195 -0.03 0.77 18.60
C GLN A 195 1.49 0.63 18.49
N LEU A 196 2.05 -0.49 18.94
CA LEU A 196 3.48 -0.77 18.81
C LEU A 196 3.91 -0.84 17.34
N MET A 197 3.15 -1.56 16.50
CA MET A 197 3.45 -1.68 15.08
C MET A 197 3.41 -0.31 14.37
N PHE A 198 2.40 0.52 14.65
CA PHE A 198 2.26 1.87 14.10
C PHE A 198 3.34 2.82 14.61
N PHE A 199 3.70 2.73 15.89
CA PHE A 199 4.80 3.51 16.47
C PHE A 199 6.13 3.20 15.76
N LEU A 200 6.41 1.92 15.50
CA LEU A 200 7.59 1.52 14.72
C LEU A 200 7.49 2.07 13.29
N GLY A 201 6.33 1.97 12.64
CA GLY A 201 6.10 2.52 11.30
C GLY A 201 6.45 4.01 11.20
N PHE A 202 5.91 4.83 12.10
CA PHE A 202 6.23 6.25 12.18
C PHE A 202 7.70 6.51 12.51
N ARG A 203 8.28 5.75 13.44
CA ARG A 203 9.68 5.94 13.87
C ARG A 203 10.69 5.71 12.75
N TYR A 204 10.45 4.69 11.92
CA TYR A 204 11.32 4.36 10.79
C TYR A 204 11.03 5.23 9.57
N ASN A 205 9.82 5.79 9.45
CA ASN A 205 9.39 6.62 8.33
C ASN A 205 9.03 8.03 8.79
N ARG A 206 10.04 8.78 9.28
CA ARG A 206 9.86 10.11 9.91
C ARG A 206 9.20 11.17 9.04
N GLY A 207 9.17 10.98 7.72
CA GLY A 207 8.42 11.84 6.79
C GLY A 207 6.91 11.86 7.05
N TYR A 208 6.36 10.82 7.70
CA TYR A 208 4.96 10.75 8.13
C TYR A 208 4.71 11.32 9.54
N VAL A 209 5.77 11.78 10.20
CA VAL A 209 5.73 12.30 11.59
C VAL A 209 5.73 13.83 11.61
N SER A 210 6.19 14.48 10.53
CA SER A 210 6.37 15.93 10.48
C SER A 210 5.08 16.72 10.53
N GLU A 211 3.95 16.10 10.23
CA GLU A 211 2.63 16.69 10.42
C GLU A 211 1.83 15.83 11.41
N PRO A 212 1.23 16.42 12.46
CA PRO A 212 0.27 15.69 13.28
C PRO A 212 -0.84 15.15 12.37
N LEU A 213 -1.32 13.95 12.65
CA LEU A 213 -2.51 13.42 12.02
C LEU A 213 -3.57 14.52 12.11
N PRO A 214 -4.13 14.97 10.97
CA PRO A 214 -5.31 15.82 11.01
C PRO A 214 -6.34 15.17 11.93
N SER A 215 -7.16 15.98 12.62
CA SER A 215 -8.21 15.44 13.49
C SER A 215 -9.25 14.71 12.64
N TYR A 216 -8.97 13.46 12.29
CA TYR A 216 -9.81 12.66 11.42
C TYR A 216 -11.14 12.40 12.11
N SER A 217 -12.23 12.54 11.37
CA SER A 217 -13.55 12.33 11.95
C SER A 217 -13.79 10.84 12.21
N LEU A 218 -14.16 10.51 13.45
CA LEU A 218 -14.65 9.17 13.78
C LEU A 218 -16.01 8.87 13.13
N GLU A 219 -16.82 9.91 12.93
CA GLU A 219 -18.22 9.79 12.48
C GLU A 219 -18.37 9.98 10.97
N ASN A 220 -17.63 10.90 10.38
CA ASN A 220 -17.73 11.27 8.97
C ASN A 220 -16.35 11.35 8.30
N PRO A 221 -15.59 10.24 8.23
CA PRO A 221 -14.30 10.26 7.58
C PRO A 221 -14.44 10.48 6.07
N THR A 222 -13.59 11.35 5.52
CA THR A 222 -13.50 11.61 4.08
C THR A 222 -12.78 10.48 3.36
N LEU A 223 -12.97 10.39 2.04
CA LEU A 223 -12.26 9.41 1.23
C LEU A 223 -10.72 9.55 1.34
N ASP A 224 -10.24 10.79 1.41
CA ASP A 224 -8.81 11.08 1.49
C ASP A 224 -8.22 10.59 2.81
N GLU A 225 -8.92 10.78 3.92
CA GLU A 225 -8.49 10.29 5.25
C GLU A 225 -8.44 8.76 5.30
N ILE A 226 -9.49 8.09 4.79
CA ILE A 226 -9.56 6.62 4.79
C ILE A 226 -8.41 6.04 3.96
N THR A 227 -8.21 6.55 2.75
CA THR A 227 -7.17 6.04 1.84
C THR A 227 -5.76 6.34 2.32
N TRP A 228 -5.55 7.48 2.99
CA TRP A 228 -4.28 7.78 3.64
C TRP A 228 -3.97 6.76 4.75
N VAL A 229 -4.94 6.49 5.64
CA VAL A 229 -4.79 5.49 6.72
C VAL A 229 -4.50 4.11 6.14
N MET A 230 -5.22 3.72 5.08
CA MET A 230 -5.01 2.42 4.45
C MET A 230 -3.60 2.29 3.87
N ASN A 231 -3.12 3.32 3.16
CA ASN A 231 -1.77 3.31 2.60
C ASN A 231 -0.71 3.27 3.71
N PHE A 232 -0.88 4.06 4.77
CA PHE A 232 0.06 4.05 5.90
C PHE A 232 0.12 2.67 6.57
N VAL A 233 -1.02 2.05 6.84
CA VAL A 233 -1.07 0.77 7.56
C VAL A 233 -0.55 -0.39 6.71
N ASP A 234 -1.02 -0.52 5.48
CA ASP A 234 -0.66 -1.67 4.64
C ASP A 234 0.77 -1.54 4.08
N HIS A 235 1.10 -0.37 3.53
CA HIS A 235 2.37 -0.17 2.86
C HIS A 235 3.48 0.22 3.84
N ILE A 236 3.32 1.31 4.60
CA ILE A 236 4.41 1.84 5.44
C ILE A 236 4.67 0.93 6.64
N VAL A 237 3.62 0.58 7.40
CA VAL A 237 3.74 -0.30 8.55
C VAL A 237 3.99 -1.73 8.10
N GLY A 238 3.16 -2.27 7.20
CA GLY A 238 3.27 -3.66 6.77
C GLY A 238 4.51 -3.96 5.95
N GLN A 239 4.62 -3.36 4.77
CA GLN A 239 5.64 -3.73 3.78
C GLN A 239 7.01 -3.11 4.08
N GLU A 240 7.09 -1.81 4.33
CA GLU A 240 8.39 -1.14 4.51
C GLU A 240 9.02 -1.38 5.88
N THR A 241 8.19 -1.41 6.92
CA THR A 241 8.68 -1.48 8.29
C THR A 241 8.78 -2.92 8.80
N LEU A 242 7.69 -3.68 8.71
CA LEU A 242 7.52 -4.91 9.49
C LEU A 242 7.77 -6.22 8.74
N SER A 243 7.73 -6.21 7.41
CA SER A 243 7.96 -7.39 6.56
C SER A 243 9.26 -8.14 6.93
N LYS A 244 10.33 -7.41 7.23
CA LYS A 244 11.65 -7.97 7.61
C LYS A 244 11.70 -8.61 9.00
N TYR A 245 10.75 -8.29 9.88
CA TYR A 245 10.70 -8.83 11.24
C TYR A 245 9.85 -10.10 11.35
N PHE A 246 8.92 -10.32 10.41
CA PHE A 246 8.04 -11.49 10.40
C PHE A 246 8.47 -12.50 9.33
N THR A 247 9.51 -13.26 9.66
CA THR A 247 10.17 -14.20 8.74
C THR A 247 9.40 -15.50 8.55
N ASP A 248 8.59 -15.91 9.53
CA ASP A 248 7.77 -17.12 9.45
C ASP A 248 6.38 -16.82 8.85
N LYS A 249 5.91 -17.72 7.97
CA LYS A 249 4.64 -17.54 7.25
C LYS A 249 3.43 -17.39 8.19
N LYS A 250 3.46 -18.01 9.37
CA LYS A 250 2.35 -17.99 10.32
C LYS A 250 2.29 -16.64 11.05
N ALA A 251 3.42 -16.10 11.49
CA ALA A 251 3.50 -14.77 12.09
C ALA A 251 3.18 -13.69 11.06
N ALA A 252 3.70 -13.78 9.83
CA ALA A 252 3.35 -12.84 8.77
C ALA A 252 1.85 -12.83 8.48
N LYS A 253 1.19 -14.00 8.45
CA LYS A 253 -0.27 -14.08 8.34
C LYS A 253 -0.97 -13.48 9.55
N SER A 254 -0.56 -13.84 10.76
CA SER A 254 -1.15 -13.36 12.01
C SER A 254 -1.03 -11.83 12.17
N PHE A 255 0.06 -11.25 11.68
CA PHE A 255 0.26 -9.81 11.57
C PHE A 255 -0.69 -9.18 10.54
N ARG A 256 -0.81 -9.74 9.34
CA ARG A 256 -1.81 -9.28 8.36
C ARG A 256 -3.23 -9.33 8.91
N ASP A 257 -3.59 -10.41 9.62
CA ASP A 257 -4.89 -10.55 10.27
C ASP A 257 -5.11 -9.51 11.39
N LEU A 258 -4.03 -9.01 12.03
CA LEU A 258 -4.12 -7.93 13.02
C LEU A 258 -4.37 -6.57 12.37
N ILE A 259 -3.68 -6.29 11.26
CA ILE A 259 -3.77 -5.01 10.54
C ILE A 259 -4.79 -5.01 9.39
N ASP A 260 -5.56 -6.08 9.21
CA ASP A 260 -6.58 -6.26 8.17
C ASP A 260 -7.44 -5.01 7.93
N LEU A 261 -7.54 -4.57 6.68
CA LEU A 261 -8.25 -3.35 6.27
C LEU A 261 -9.49 -3.63 5.43
N SER A 262 -9.90 -4.89 5.31
CA SER A 262 -11.01 -5.32 4.44
C SER A 262 -12.32 -4.55 4.68
N ALA A 263 -12.64 -4.20 5.94
CA ALA A 263 -13.80 -3.37 6.25
C ALA A 263 -13.70 -1.93 5.70
N LEU A 264 -12.48 -1.35 5.68
CA LEU A 264 -12.22 -0.03 5.09
C LEU A 264 -12.25 -0.09 3.57
N GLU A 265 -11.67 -1.11 2.96
CA GLU A 265 -11.70 -1.36 1.50
C GLU A 265 -13.15 -1.42 0.98
N GLN A 266 -14.00 -2.19 1.66
CA GLN A 266 -15.44 -2.24 1.35
C GLN A 266 -16.11 -0.89 1.55
N GLY A 267 -15.71 -0.12 2.57
CA GLY A 267 -16.17 1.24 2.81
C GLY A 267 -15.86 2.17 1.64
N VAL A 268 -14.60 2.17 1.20
CA VAL A 268 -14.11 2.95 0.05
C VAL A 268 -14.86 2.59 -1.23
N ALA A 269 -15.01 1.31 -1.54
CA ALA A 269 -15.74 0.87 -2.73
C ALA A 269 -17.20 1.35 -2.73
N ARG A 270 -17.90 1.24 -1.59
CA ARG A 270 -19.28 1.73 -1.49
C ARG A 270 -19.35 3.25 -1.61
N MET A 271 -18.41 3.96 -1.00
CA MET A 271 -18.34 5.42 -1.04
C MET A 271 -18.16 5.89 -2.48
N GLN A 272 -17.14 5.39 -3.18
CA GLN A 272 -16.89 5.67 -4.59
C GLN A 272 -18.13 5.47 -5.48
N ASN A 273 -18.84 4.36 -5.31
CA ASN A 273 -20.05 4.08 -6.07
C ASN A 273 -21.24 4.99 -5.70
N ALA A 274 -21.27 5.53 -4.48
CA ALA A 274 -22.39 6.34 -3.98
C ALA A 274 -22.25 7.84 -4.28
N LEU A 275 -21.01 8.35 -4.34
CA LEU A 275 -20.76 9.78 -4.58
C LEU A 275 -21.28 10.24 -5.95
N GLY A 276 -21.37 9.37 -6.94
CA GLY A 276 -21.72 9.79 -8.30
C GLY A 276 -20.67 10.76 -8.86
N THR A 277 -21.00 11.44 -9.97
CA THR A 277 -20.03 12.29 -10.68
C THR A 277 -20.42 13.76 -10.71
N ALA A 278 -19.42 14.65 -10.59
CA ALA A 278 -19.56 16.10 -10.69
C ALA A 278 -18.38 16.73 -11.43
N GLY A 279 -18.58 17.03 -12.72
CA GLY A 279 -17.55 17.58 -13.59
C GLY A 279 -16.54 16.54 -14.07
N ALA A 280 -15.44 17.03 -14.65
CA ALA A 280 -14.38 16.19 -15.21
C ALA A 280 -13.00 16.79 -14.95
N MET A 281 -11.97 15.96 -14.98
CA MET A 281 -10.57 16.32 -14.99
C MET A 281 -10.00 16.06 -16.39
N HIS A 282 -9.36 17.07 -16.96
CA HIS A 282 -8.65 16.92 -18.22
C HIS A 282 -7.35 16.16 -17.99
N MET A 283 -7.17 15.04 -18.69
CA MET A 283 -5.95 14.24 -18.58
C MET A 283 -5.44 13.77 -19.93
N GLN A 284 -4.12 13.65 -20.06
CA GLN A 284 -3.47 13.08 -21.24
C GLN A 284 -2.49 11.99 -20.81
N PHE A 285 -2.44 10.91 -21.59
CA PHE A 285 -1.51 9.81 -21.38
C PHE A 285 -0.34 9.93 -22.37
N LEU A 286 0.88 10.07 -21.85
CA LEU A 286 2.10 10.33 -22.61
C LEU A 286 3.11 9.19 -22.45
N PRO A 287 3.29 8.33 -23.47
CA PRO A 287 4.36 7.34 -23.45
C PRO A 287 5.73 7.99 -23.45
N ASN A 288 6.66 7.49 -22.64
CA ASN A 288 7.99 8.06 -22.49
C ASN A 288 9.07 6.98 -22.28
N ARG A 289 10.23 7.19 -22.89
CA ARG A 289 11.47 6.41 -22.73
C ARG A 289 12.71 7.30 -22.59
N GLY A 290 12.53 8.48 -22.01
CA GLY A 290 13.61 9.44 -21.75
C GLY A 290 13.89 9.57 -20.25
N LEU A 291 14.46 10.71 -19.86
CA LEU A 291 14.78 10.98 -18.46
C LEU A 291 13.57 10.86 -17.52
N LEU A 292 12.38 11.28 -17.98
CA LEU A 292 11.15 11.16 -17.18
C LEU A 292 10.73 9.71 -16.93
N ALA A 293 11.13 8.76 -17.80
CA ALA A 293 10.88 7.35 -17.57
C ALA A 293 11.67 6.81 -16.38
N GLU A 294 12.92 7.26 -16.22
CA GLU A 294 13.77 6.90 -15.08
C GLU A 294 13.19 7.43 -13.76
N PHE A 295 12.58 8.63 -13.78
CA PHE A 295 11.90 9.21 -12.62
C PHE A 295 10.41 8.82 -12.49
N SER A 296 9.93 7.87 -13.29
CA SER A 296 8.50 7.51 -13.31
C SER A 296 7.99 7.02 -11.96
N GLY A 297 8.85 6.39 -11.15
CA GLY A 297 8.51 5.96 -9.80
C GLY A 297 8.27 7.14 -8.86
N GLN A 298 9.12 8.16 -8.91
CA GLN A 298 8.97 9.39 -8.11
C GLN A 298 7.75 10.20 -8.57
N ILE A 299 7.56 10.33 -9.88
CA ILE A 299 6.38 11.00 -10.48
C ILE A 299 5.08 10.35 -10.00
N ALA A 300 5.06 9.01 -9.98
CA ALA A 300 3.88 8.24 -9.62
C ALA A 300 3.71 8.03 -8.12
N ASP A 301 4.66 8.43 -7.28
CA ASP A 301 4.75 8.00 -5.88
C ASP A 301 4.58 6.49 -5.75
N ALA A 302 5.43 5.72 -6.44
CA ALA A 302 5.29 4.28 -6.59
C ALA A 302 6.51 3.50 -6.10
N CYS A 303 6.29 2.25 -5.71
CA CYS A 303 7.31 1.42 -5.07
C CYS A 303 8.56 1.18 -5.91
N TRP A 304 8.49 1.19 -7.26
CA TRP A 304 9.68 1.00 -8.10
C TRP A 304 10.64 2.19 -8.11
N ALA A 305 10.30 3.29 -7.43
CA ALA A 305 11.19 4.43 -7.25
C ALA A 305 12.42 4.10 -6.38
N THR A 306 12.30 3.14 -5.45
CA THR A 306 13.35 2.82 -4.45
C THR A 306 14.40 1.83 -4.97
N THR A 307 14.09 1.05 -6.00
CA THR A 307 14.88 -0.13 -6.38
C THR A 307 15.94 0.12 -7.44
N HIS A 308 15.72 1.09 -8.32
CA HIS A 308 16.46 1.14 -9.58
C HIS A 308 17.23 2.42 -9.81
N GLY A 309 17.05 3.46 -8.98
CA GLY A 309 17.73 4.74 -9.22
C GLY A 309 17.62 5.14 -10.69
N ILE A 310 18.75 5.42 -11.33
CA ILE A 310 18.88 5.57 -12.78
C ILE A 310 19.37 4.25 -13.37
N GLY A 311 18.84 3.88 -14.55
CA GLY A 311 19.23 2.66 -15.28
C GLY A 311 18.06 1.71 -15.57
N LEU A 312 16.81 2.15 -15.34
CA LEU A 312 15.60 1.40 -15.66
C LEU A 312 15.59 1.00 -17.14
N LEU A 313 15.87 1.95 -18.04
CA LEU A 313 15.82 1.73 -19.49
C LEU A 313 16.99 0.91 -20.02
N GLU A 314 18.14 0.94 -19.34
CA GLU A 314 19.28 0.08 -19.65
C GLU A 314 18.94 -1.37 -19.30
N LYS A 315 18.48 -1.58 -18.07
CA LYS A 315 18.21 -2.92 -17.54
C LYS A 315 16.99 -3.57 -18.20
N PHE A 316 15.99 -2.77 -18.57
CA PHE A 316 14.73 -3.25 -19.14
C PHE A 316 14.40 -2.53 -20.46
N PRO A 317 15.08 -2.89 -21.57
CA PRO A 317 14.94 -2.19 -22.84
C PRO A 317 13.56 -2.34 -23.49
N HIS A 318 12.70 -3.24 -23.01
CA HIS A 318 11.33 -3.47 -23.45
C HIS A 318 10.27 -2.70 -22.64
N ILE A 319 10.70 -1.83 -21.71
CA ILE A 319 9.79 -1.03 -20.88
C ILE A 319 9.61 0.39 -21.41
N THR A 320 8.36 0.75 -21.65
CA THR A 320 7.94 2.13 -21.90
C THR A 320 7.17 2.62 -20.69
N THR A 321 7.41 3.85 -20.24
CA THR A 321 6.60 4.43 -19.18
C THR A 321 5.40 5.14 -19.78
N LEU A 322 4.26 5.09 -19.08
CA LEU A 322 3.11 5.91 -19.41
C LEU A 322 2.99 7.02 -18.37
N LEU A 323 3.28 8.25 -18.74
CA LEU A 323 3.06 9.40 -17.87
C LEU A 323 1.60 9.84 -17.97
N MET A 324 1.03 10.22 -16.83
CA MET A 324 -0.30 10.81 -16.75
C MET A 324 -0.13 12.31 -16.53
N VAL A 325 -0.68 13.13 -17.41
CA VAL A 325 -0.63 14.59 -17.32
C VAL A 325 -2.02 15.11 -16.98
N GLN A 326 -2.14 15.93 -15.95
CA GLN A 326 -3.37 16.63 -15.60
C GLN A 326 -3.35 18.04 -16.19
N ASN A 327 -4.50 18.49 -16.71
CA ASN A 327 -4.72 19.81 -17.30
C ASN A 327 -3.66 20.19 -18.36
N PRO A 328 -3.41 19.34 -19.37
CA PRO A 328 -2.40 19.60 -20.39
C PRO A 328 -2.67 20.93 -21.09
N GLU A 329 -1.59 21.61 -21.49
CA GLU A 329 -1.59 22.90 -22.21
C GLU A 329 -2.22 24.06 -21.42
N THR A 330 -2.24 23.96 -20.08
CA THR A 330 -2.70 25.03 -19.20
C THR A 330 -1.63 25.44 -18.18
N VAL A 331 -1.83 26.59 -17.53
CA VAL A 331 -0.96 27.02 -16.40
C VAL A 331 -1.03 26.09 -15.18
N HIS A 332 -2.00 25.17 -15.16
CA HIS A 332 -2.18 24.16 -14.12
C HIS A 332 -1.73 22.76 -14.58
N GLU A 333 -1.00 22.67 -15.69
CA GLU A 333 -0.43 21.42 -16.18
C GLU A 333 0.52 20.83 -15.14
N ARG A 334 0.37 19.53 -14.85
CA ARG A 334 1.30 18.81 -13.98
C ARG A 334 1.28 17.32 -14.26
N LEU A 335 2.38 16.65 -13.91
CA LEU A 335 2.41 15.20 -13.86
C LEU A 335 1.54 14.71 -12.69
N ALA A 336 0.69 13.74 -13.00
CA ALA A 336 -0.39 13.24 -12.15
C ALA A 336 -0.28 11.74 -11.86
N GLY A 337 0.77 11.08 -12.36
CA GLY A 337 1.01 9.66 -12.17
C GLY A 337 1.86 9.03 -13.27
N ALA A 338 2.15 7.75 -13.12
CA ALA A 338 2.75 6.94 -14.17
C ALA A 338 2.35 5.46 -14.09
N ALA A 339 2.66 4.72 -15.14
CA ALA A 339 2.62 3.27 -15.18
C ALA A 339 3.81 2.72 -16.00
N LEU A 340 4.17 1.46 -15.78
CA LEU A 340 5.11 0.74 -16.63
C LEU A 340 4.35 -0.09 -17.67
N LEU A 341 4.73 0.05 -18.93
CA LEU A 341 4.24 -0.75 -20.05
C LEU A 341 5.36 -1.71 -20.48
N ILE A 342 5.11 -3.00 -20.33
CA ILE A 342 6.11 -4.04 -20.50
C ILE A 342 5.76 -4.88 -21.72
N GLU A 343 6.60 -4.83 -22.76
CA GLU A 343 6.49 -5.71 -23.91
C GLU A 343 7.05 -7.09 -23.55
N THR A 344 6.21 -8.13 -23.52
CA THR A 344 6.61 -9.49 -23.12
C THR A 344 5.78 -10.57 -23.84
N VAL A 345 5.89 -11.82 -23.41
CA VAL A 345 5.13 -12.96 -23.94
C VAL A 345 4.54 -13.81 -22.81
N SER A 346 3.37 -14.40 -23.07
CA SER A 346 2.78 -15.40 -22.18
C SER A 346 3.57 -16.71 -22.20
N ALA A 347 3.28 -17.60 -21.25
CA ALA A 347 3.85 -18.95 -21.21
C ALA A 347 3.55 -19.78 -22.48
N ASN A 348 2.55 -19.38 -23.27
CA ASN A 348 2.17 -20.00 -24.54
C ASN A 348 2.66 -19.17 -25.75
N ASP A 349 3.67 -18.32 -25.57
CA ASP A 349 4.28 -17.48 -26.60
C ASP A 349 3.36 -16.42 -27.24
N GLU A 350 2.20 -16.12 -26.63
CA GLU A 350 1.35 -15.02 -27.07
C GLU A 350 2.00 -13.65 -26.75
N PRO A 351 2.15 -12.72 -27.71
CA PRO A 351 2.69 -11.39 -27.46
C PRO A 351 1.76 -10.55 -26.57
N LEU A 352 2.32 -9.98 -25.50
CA LEU A 352 1.61 -9.16 -24.53
C LEU A 352 2.21 -7.76 -24.45
N LEU A 353 1.33 -6.79 -24.17
CA LEU A 353 1.68 -5.51 -23.56
C LEU A 353 1.10 -5.53 -22.15
N VAL A 354 1.96 -5.55 -21.13
CA VAL A 354 1.53 -5.66 -19.73
C VAL A 354 1.61 -4.29 -19.06
N ILE A 355 0.51 -3.87 -18.43
CA ILE A 355 0.45 -2.69 -17.55
C ILE A 355 0.85 -3.15 -16.14
N ARG A 356 1.96 -2.62 -15.64
CA ARG A 356 2.41 -2.83 -14.26
C ARG A 356 2.42 -1.49 -13.53
N GLY A 357 1.92 -1.47 -12.30
CA GLY A 357 1.98 -0.28 -11.46
C GLY A 357 1.15 0.88 -11.98
N LEU A 358 -0.15 0.68 -12.27
CA LEU A 358 -1.02 1.77 -12.72
C LEU A 358 -1.23 2.74 -11.56
N ASN A 359 -0.42 3.82 -11.48
CA ASN A 359 -0.32 4.67 -10.30
C ASN A 359 -0.52 6.15 -10.64
N PRO A 360 -1.78 6.62 -10.78
CA PRO A 360 -2.11 8.03 -10.54
C PRO A 360 -1.72 8.43 -9.11
N ILE A 361 -1.35 9.68 -8.84
CA ILE A 361 -1.07 10.16 -7.47
C ILE A 361 -2.36 10.05 -6.64
N GLN A 362 -2.23 9.74 -5.33
CA GLN A 362 -3.36 9.45 -4.43
C GLN A 362 -4.46 10.52 -4.45
N ASN A 363 -4.07 11.80 -4.36
CA ASN A 363 -5.02 12.91 -4.37
C ASN A 363 -5.72 13.10 -5.74
N VAL A 364 -5.12 12.65 -6.83
CA VAL A 364 -5.71 12.69 -8.17
C VAL A 364 -6.76 11.59 -8.27
N ILE A 365 -6.41 10.34 -7.99
CA ILE A 365 -7.35 9.22 -8.15
C ILE A 365 -8.54 9.30 -7.19
N ASN A 366 -8.37 9.86 -5.98
CA ASN A 366 -9.48 10.10 -5.06
C ASN A 366 -10.48 11.15 -5.56
N GLN A 367 -10.14 11.94 -6.59
CA GLN A 367 -11.05 12.89 -7.22
C GLN A 367 -11.72 12.34 -8.47
N LEU A 368 -11.24 11.23 -9.02
CA LEU A 368 -11.74 10.66 -10.27
C LEU A 368 -12.76 9.57 -9.99
N ASP A 369 -13.71 9.41 -10.91
CA ASP A 369 -14.43 8.16 -11.05
C ASP A 369 -13.44 7.09 -11.54
N VAL A 370 -13.19 6.09 -10.70
CA VAL A 370 -12.15 5.08 -10.95
C VAL A 370 -12.45 4.23 -12.17
N LYS A 371 -13.73 3.93 -12.38
CA LYS A 371 -14.18 3.11 -13.50
C LYS A 371 -13.95 3.86 -14.80
N ASP A 372 -14.33 5.13 -14.86
CA ASP A 372 -14.14 5.99 -16.02
C ASP A 372 -12.65 6.20 -16.32
N PHE A 373 -11.84 6.49 -15.29
CA PHE A 373 -10.38 6.56 -15.39
C PHE A 373 -9.78 5.29 -16.00
N TYR A 374 -10.13 4.13 -15.42
CA TYR A 374 -9.66 2.84 -15.91
C TYR A 374 -10.08 2.58 -17.35
N GLN A 375 -11.34 2.82 -17.70
CA GLN A 375 -11.87 2.59 -19.05
C GLN A 375 -11.14 3.44 -20.08
N HIS A 376 -10.89 4.72 -19.78
CA HIS A 376 -10.12 5.62 -20.63
C HIS A 376 -8.67 5.14 -20.81
N THR A 377 -8.00 4.75 -19.73
CA THR A 377 -6.63 4.20 -19.80
C THR A 377 -6.58 2.93 -20.65
N ILE A 378 -7.46 1.96 -20.39
CA ILE A 378 -7.48 0.68 -21.11
C ILE A 378 -7.82 0.87 -22.59
N THR A 379 -8.78 1.73 -22.91
CA THR A 379 -9.17 2.01 -24.31
C THR A 379 -8.00 2.54 -25.13
N TYR A 380 -7.28 3.51 -24.56
CA TYR A 380 -6.09 4.07 -25.18
C TYR A 380 -4.98 3.02 -25.34
N LEU A 381 -4.65 2.27 -24.29
CA LEU A 381 -3.58 1.27 -24.35
C LEU A 381 -3.89 0.07 -25.22
N LYS A 382 -5.18 -0.30 -25.37
CA LYS A 382 -5.59 -1.35 -26.31
C LYS A 382 -5.27 -0.96 -27.74
N THR A 383 -5.50 0.31 -28.09
CA THR A 383 -5.17 0.83 -29.43
C THR A 383 -3.67 0.67 -29.72
N ILE A 384 -2.81 0.94 -28.73
CA ILE A 384 -1.37 0.72 -28.86
C ILE A 384 -1.04 -0.78 -28.98
N ALA A 385 -1.58 -1.61 -28.10
CA ALA A 385 -1.34 -3.06 -28.12
C ALA A 385 -1.74 -3.69 -29.46
N GLN A 386 -2.92 -3.32 -29.99
CA GLN A 386 -3.43 -3.80 -31.28
C GLN A 386 -2.53 -3.40 -32.45
N LYS A 387 -2.07 -2.14 -32.49
CA LYS A 387 -1.10 -1.67 -33.52
C LYS A 387 0.22 -2.45 -33.49
N GLN A 388 0.58 -3.02 -32.35
CA GLN A 388 1.77 -3.85 -32.19
C GLN A 388 1.52 -5.35 -32.34
N GLY A 389 0.29 -5.78 -32.64
CA GLY A 389 -0.07 -7.20 -32.70
C GLY A 389 0.01 -7.91 -31.35
N ARG A 390 -0.23 -7.19 -30.24
CA ARG A 390 -0.17 -7.68 -28.86
C ARG A 390 -1.55 -7.69 -28.23
N LYS A 391 -1.77 -8.60 -27.27
CA LYS A 391 -2.89 -8.50 -26.33
C LYS A 391 -2.51 -7.58 -25.16
N LEU A 392 -3.46 -6.79 -24.67
CA LEU A 392 -3.25 -5.98 -23.48
C LEU A 392 -3.54 -6.82 -22.23
N ALA A 393 -2.66 -6.73 -21.25
CA ALA A 393 -2.85 -7.32 -19.93
C ALA A 393 -2.54 -6.29 -18.84
N ILE A 394 -3.08 -6.49 -17.65
CA ILE A 394 -2.81 -5.68 -16.46
C ILE A 394 -2.43 -6.58 -15.28
N VAL A 395 -1.53 -6.09 -14.43
CA VAL A 395 -1.17 -6.75 -13.18
C VAL A 395 -2.24 -6.49 -12.12
N ILE A 396 -2.74 -7.56 -11.48
CA ILE A 396 -3.67 -7.53 -10.34
C ILE A 396 -3.22 -8.61 -9.34
N ASP A 397 -2.41 -8.20 -8.36
CA ASP A 397 -1.90 -9.05 -7.28
C ASP A 397 -2.92 -9.18 -6.13
N ASP A 398 -2.48 -9.52 -4.92
CA ASP A 398 -3.32 -9.86 -3.78
C ASP A 398 -3.50 -8.74 -2.74
N HIS A 399 -2.83 -7.60 -2.90
CA HIS A 399 -2.97 -6.47 -1.98
C HIS A 399 -2.60 -5.11 -2.62
N SER A 400 -3.11 -4.02 -2.05
CA SER A 400 -2.65 -2.68 -2.39
C SER A 400 -1.18 -2.48 -2.01
N GLY A 401 -0.43 -1.66 -2.74
CA GLY A 401 1.00 -1.44 -2.46
C GLY A 401 1.93 -2.47 -3.10
N GLY A 402 1.38 -3.49 -3.76
CA GLY A 402 2.14 -4.45 -4.54
C GLY A 402 2.54 -3.95 -5.94
N ALA A 403 2.69 -4.88 -6.87
CA ALA A 403 3.00 -4.65 -8.27
C ALA A 403 1.83 -4.10 -9.12
N ALA A 404 0.58 -4.24 -8.67
CA ALA A 404 -0.58 -3.72 -9.40
C ALA A 404 -0.72 -2.19 -9.27
N THR A 405 -0.93 -1.70 -8.05
CA THR A 405 -1.04 -0.28 -7.69
C THR A 405 -0.94 -0.13 -6.18
N ASN A 406 -0.46 1.03 -5.72
CA ASN A 406 -0.47 1.44 -4.31
C ASN A 406 -1.56 2.47 -4.00
N ARG A 407 -2.60 2.50 -4.85
CA ARG A 407 -3.76 3.37 -4.70
C ARG A 407 -4.95 2.53 -4.26
N PRO A 408 -5.37 2.59 -2.98
CA PRO A 408 -6.40 1.70 -2.47
C PRO A 408 -7.70 1.73 -3.29
N VAL A 409 -8.15 2.93 -3.64
CA VAL A 409 -9.34 3.17 -4.48
C VAL A 409 -9.27 2.45 -5.82
N LEU A 410 -8.12 2.51 -6.51
CA LEU A 410 -7.92 1.83 -7.78
C LEU A 410 -7.71 0.32 -7.59
N PHE A 411 -6.95 -0.09 -6.57
CA PHE A 411 -6.72 -1.50 -6.27
C PHE A 411 -8.03 -2.23 -6.01
N THR A 412 -8.91 -1.68 -5.16
CA THR A 412 -10.20 -2.28 -4.85
C THR A 412 -11.06 -2.45 -6.10
N TYR A 413 -11.04 -1.50 -7.02
CA TYR A 413 -11.73 -1.63 -8.31
C TYR A 413 -11.10 -2.74 -9.18
N LEU A 414 -9.77 -2.81 -9.27
CA LEU A 414 -9.07 -3.86 -10.03
C LEU A 414 -9.33 -5.26 -9.45
N ASP A 415 -9.29 -5.42 -8.13
CA ASP A 415 -9.53 -6.70 -7.46
C ASP A 415 -10.96 -7.22 -7.71
N GLN A 416 -11.95 -6.32 -7.74
CA GLN A 416 -13.33 -6.68 -8.13
C GLN A 416 -13.41 -7.18 -9.59
N LEU A 417 -12.64 -6.57 -10.51
CA LEU A 417 -12.58 -7.00 -11.90
C LEU A 417 -11.90 -8.36 -12.09
N LYS A 418 -10.96 -8.72 -11.21
CA LYS A 418 -10.12 -9.92 -11.31
C LYS A 418 -10.88 -11.21 -11.63
N SER A 419 -12.06 -11.38 -11.02
CA SER A 419 -12.94 -12.54 -11.21
C SER A 419 -13.55 -12.65 -12.62
N SER A 420 -13.67 -11.53 -13.33
CA SER A 420 -14.23 -11.44 -14.68
C SER A 420 -13.19 -11.49 -15.80
N LEU A 421 -11.90 -11.36 -15.46
CA LEU A 421 -10.80 -11.30 -16.42
C LEU A 421 -10.12 -12.66 -16.58
N GLN A 422 -9.62 -12.93 -17.80
CA GLN A 422 -8.84 -14.13 -18.05
C GLN A 422 -7.42 -13.96 -17.51
N LYS A 423 -7.06 -14.78 -16.53
CA LYS A 423 -5.69 -14.84 -16.01
C LYS A 423 -4.73 -15.39 -17.06
N VAL A 424 -3.57 -14.74 -17.22
CA VAL A 424 -2.49 -15.16 -18.13
C VAL A 424 -1.18 -15.27 -17.36
N ARG A 425 -0.44 -16.36 -17.60
CA ARG A 425 0.88 -16.58 -17.00
C ARG A 425 1.96 -16.06 -17.94
N LEU A 426 2.95 -15.33 -17.42
CA LEU A 426 4.10 -14.87 -18.21
C LEU A 426 5.14 -15.99 -18.40
N LYS A 427 5.91 -15.93 -19.50
CA LYS A 427 6.96 -16.92 -19.79
C LYS A 427 8.15 -16.84 -18.84
N SER A 428 8.53 -15.64 -18.41
CA SER A 428 9.71 -15.38 -17.59
C SER A 428 9.47 -14.29 -16.55
N ALA A 429 10.13 -14.45 -15.40
CA ALA A 429 10.21 -13.44 -14.34
C ALA A 429 11.35 -12.44 -14.57
N GLN A 430 12.36 -12.79 -15.37
CA GLN A 430 13.64 -12.07 -15.48
C GLN A 430 13.45 -10.61 -15.90
N ASP A 431 12.53 -10.39 -16.84
CA ASP A 431 12.29 -9.10 -17.48
C ASP A 431 11.11 -8.33 -16.88
N THR A 432 10.52 -8.90 -15.83
CA THR A 432 9.22 -8.47 -15.29
C THR A 432 9.22 -8.34 -13.77
N THR A 433 10.32 -8.64 -13.08
CA THR A 433 10.44 -8.55 -11.61
C THR A 433 11.05 -7.22 -11.17
N PHE A 434 10.33 -6.51 -10.31
CA PHE A 434 10.76 -5.26 -9.66
C PHE A 434 10.47 -5.37 -8.17
N ASN A 435 11.36 -4.88 -7.29
CA ASN A 435 11.22 -5.00 -5.82
C ASN A 435 10.97 -6.44 -5.34
N ASP A 436 11.60 -7.43 -5.95
CA ASP A 436 11.35 -8.86 -5.69
C ASP A 436 9.89 -9.32 -5.95
N TYR A 437 9.02 -8.44 -6.47
CA TYR A 437 7.68 -8.78 -6.90
C TYR A 437 7.72 -9.32 -8.33
N SER A 438 7.63 -10.65 -8.43
CA SER A 438 7.36 -11.35 -9.67
C SER A 438 5.88 -11.23 -10.03
N ILE A 439 5.58 -10.78 -11.24
CA ILE A 439 4.20 -10.67 -11.76
C ILE A 439 3.80 -11.86 -12.64
N VAL A 440 4.63 -12.91 -12.68
CA VAL A 440 4.45 -14.06 -13.58
C VAL A 440 3.06 -14.68 -13.46
N ASN A 441 2.50 -14.69 -12.26
CA ASN A 441 1.21 -15.29 -11.97
C ASN A 441 0.13 -14.25 -11.66
N ASP A 442 0.33 -12.97 -11.97
CA ASP A 442 -0.59 -11.91 -11.54
C ASP A 442 -1.06 -11.03 -12.69
N CYS A 443 -0.93 -11.51 -13.93
CA CYS A 443 -1.39 -10.81 -15.13
C CYS A 443 -2.77 -11.29 -15.57
N TYR A 444 -3.62 -10.35 -16.00
CA TYR A 444 -4.98 -10.62 -16.48
C TYR A 444 -5.20 -9.90 -17.80
N LEU A 445 -5.74 -10.61 -18.80
CA LEU A 445 -6.10 -10.02 -20.09
C LEU A 445 -7.29 -9.08 -19.90
N VAL A 446 -7.15 -7.87 -20.41
CA VAL A 446 -8.24 -6.88 -20.38
C VAL A 446 -9.06 -7.03 -21.67
N ALA A 447 -10.32 -7.46 -21.51
CA ALA A 447 -11.27 -7.68 -22.60
C ALA A 447 -11.65 -6.38 -23.27
#